data_AF-A0AAD4C9J4-F1
#
_entry.id   AF-A0AAD4C9J4-F1
#
_cell.length_a   1.000
_cell.length_b   1.000
_cell.length_c   1.000
_cell.angle_alpha   90.00
_cell.angle_beta   90.00
_cell.angle_gamma   90.00
#
_symmetry.space_group_name_H-M   'P 1'
#
loop_
_entity.id
_entity.type
_entity.pdbx_description
1 polymer ?
#
loop_
_entity_poly.entity_id
_entity_poly.type
_entity_poly.pdbx_seq_one_letter_code
_entity_poly.pdbx_strand_id
1 'polypeptide(L)'
;MDPRSLHALEFTVAIIGQTLLLAAGWGFLGIVFLQNPLIAPDPVSDFVNSKPTVTTWVVTLVATVMSVATTTKHCGIESISLIHLSGGIALTRSSFVIDICHLTPTIATLVVFGLTRLLVSSWTALLTPTLVTWSLDASGWELDLNSSWFESALQLELVKSGIALVRGNSTEIFNLNGVLSGIAAAQYSFGHPGIFSFNGVEYNISTGGVLPAAPRYNGTTEHVSNNNTGLAFAGGHVPTNIYVNFTKGHAPQGQSRTFTLQQQGLTANVTCRRAGDTAGDLNFQSSFNPIPVPLADGTIDYWLWVWNITGNCSEGQPSVQHYVTRSNSSTVPETFSSGFLPFVVCPYPLQQTNLSWEHFTVAMNASGRYGFLPLTLCEINPLITTSLVSYSNGVIDTTVISSRSLDGGSSNLTQFLAAIVNHQSVTTQGLTTNAIGDALYAIYVSASGKNSISAEELIDLLLRELEQYWRGVIEFSGTFLRSAFSAYPREVPAEAQIPVSGHETIVSTGWYRQSAIWGFTILPITAVALMMYAAVVYTLWHVFTTGCQEAFDTFDPSNPIHVMMVSSTRDSNDIKDNLDDSSAGFERGGMARNEELRVQLTDVIPNRKRFRAVTEPDWFAAAI
;
A
#
# COMPACT_ATOMS: atom_id res chain seq x y z
N MET A 1 -60.20 -7.54 -24.48
CA MET A 1 -59.42 -6.56 -23.68
C MET A 1 -59.50 -5.24 -24.42
N ASP A 2 -59.83 -4.15 -23.72
CA ASP A 2 -59.85 -2.82 -24.31
C ASP A 2 -58.40 -2.43 -24.68
N PRO A 3 -58.07 -2.10 -25.94
CA PRO A 3 -56.72 -1.71 -26.35
C PRO A 3 -56.13 -0.56 -25.50
N ARG A 4 -56.98 0.27 -24.88
CA ARG A 4 -56.56 1.29 -23.91
C ARG A 4 -55.90 0.72 -22.66
N SER A 5 -56.37 -0.44 -22.20
CA SER A 5 -55.83 -1.10 -21.00
C SER A 5 -54.44 -1.71 -21.23
N LEU A 6 -54.15 -2.14 -22.47
CA LEU A 6 -52.85 -2.73 -22.82
C LEU A 6 -51.77 -1.64 -22.95
N HIS A 7 -52.06 -0.52 -23.62
CA HIS A 7 -51.12 0.59 -23.75
C HIS A 7 -50.88 1.31 -22.42
N ALA A 8 -51.92 1.49 -21.60
CA ALA A 8 -51.75 2.03 -20.25
C ALA A 8 -50.85 1.13 -19.39
N LEU A 9 -50.94 -0.19 -19.54
CA LEU A 9 -50.07 -1.14 -18.85
C LEU A 9 -48.61 -1.01 -19.32
N GLU A 10 -48.36 -0.93 -20.62
CA GLU A 10 -47.01 -0.77 -21.20
C GLU A 10 -46.32 0.52 -20.69
N PHE A 11 -47.01 1.66 -20.77
CA PHE A 11 -46.48 2.93 -20.25
C PHE A 11 -46.24 2.90 -18.73
N THR A 12 -47.11 2.24 -17.98
CA THR A 12 -46.95 2.08 -16.52
C THR A 12 -45.72 1.24 -16.20
N VAL A 13 -45.51 0.13 -16.90
CA VAL A 13 -44.32 -0.72 -16.75
C VAL A 13 -43.05 0.05 -17.07
N ALA A 14 -43.05 0.88 -18.13
CA ALA A 14 -41.90 1.71 -18.50
C ALA A 14 -41.56 2.77 -17.45
N ILE A 15 -42.57 3.49 -16.94
CA ILE A 15 -42.37 4.49 -15.87
C ILE A 15 -41.82 3.80 -14.62
N ILE A 16 -42.39 2.67 -14.21
CA ILE A 16 -41.92 1.93 -13.03
C ILE A 16 -40.47 1.47 -13.23
N GLY A 17 -40.15 0.87 -14.38
CA GLY A 17 -38.80 0.41 -14.70
C GLY A 17 -37.77 1.55 -14.66
N GLN A 18 -38.08 2.68 -15.29
CA GLN A 18 -37.20 3.84 -15.30
C GLN A 18 -37.05 4.48 -13.91
N THR A 19 -38.12 4.51 -13.13
CA THR A 19 -38.10 5.02 -11.74
C THR A 19 -37.22 4.14 -10.87
N LEU A 20 -37.31 2.82 -11.00
CA LEU A 20 -36.47 1.87 -10.27
C LEU A 20 -34.98 2.04 -10.63
N LEU A 21 -34.65 2.20 -11.91
CA LEU A 21 -33.26 2.41 -12.36
C LEU A 21 -32.71 3.76 -11.87
N LEU A 22 -33.52 4.83 -11.94
CA LEU A 22 -33.14 6.13 -11.42
C LEU A 22 -32.94 6.11 -9.90
N ALA A 23 -33.85 5.46 -9.18
CA ALA A 23 -33.77 5.27 -7.74
C ALA A 23 -32.56 4.41 -7.34
N ALA A 24 -32.23 3.38 -8.13
CA ALA A 24 -31.03 2.57 -7.91
C ALA A 24 -29.75 3.40 -8.10
N GLY A 25 -29.68 4.21 -9.17
CA GLY A 25 -28.52 5.07 -9.43
C GLY A 25 -28.31 6.12 -8.33
N TRP A 26 -29.36 6.87 -7.98
CA TRP A 26 -29.29 7.87 -6.90
C TRP A 26 -29.14 7.25 -5.52
N GLY A 27 -29.78 6.10 -5.27
CA GLY A 27 -29.67 5.38 -4.01
C GLY A 27 -28.25 4.87 -3.79
N PHE A 28 -27.65 4.26 -4.81
CA PHE A 28 -26.25 3.84 -4.77
C PHE A 28 -25.32 5.03 -4.54
N LEU A 29 -25.50 6.11 -5.30
CA LEU A 29 -24.73 7.34 -5.13
C LEU A 29 -24.85 7.88 -3.70
N GLY A 30 -26.08 7.96 -3.18
CA GLY A 30 -26.38 8.42 -1.82
C GLY A 30 -25.73 7.54 -0.75
N ILE A 31 -25.74 6.21 -0.91
CA ILE A 31 -25.06 5.28 -0.01
C ILE A 31 -23.55 5.56 0.01
N VAL A 32 -22.93 5.73 -1.16
CA VAL A 32 -21.49 6.05 -1.24
C VAL A 32 -21.18 7.39 -0.56
N PHE A 33 -22.04 8.40 -0.74
CA PHE A 33 -21.89 9.70 -0.08
C PHE A 33 -22.02 9.63 1.45
N LEU A 34 -22.92 8.81 1.97
CA LEU A 34 -23.18 8.69 3.40
C LEU A 34 -22.16 7.80 4.12
N GLN A 35 -21.65 6.75 3.46
CA GLN A 35 -20.81 5.73 4.11
C GLN A 35 -19.30 5.96 3.95
N ASN A 36 -18.86 6.84 3.04
CA ASN A 36 -17.46 7.22 2.74
C ASN A 36 -16.39 6.61 3.68
N PRO A 37 -15.66 5.54 3.26
CA PRO A 37 -15.79 4.77 2.01
C PRO A 37 -16.79 3.60 2.05
N LEU A 38 -17.38 3.26 0.89
CA LEU A 38 -18.14 2.01 0.72
C LEU A 38 -17.19 0.89 0.26
N ILE A 39 -16.82 0.00 1.18
CA ILE A 39 -15.83 -1.07 0.94
C ILE A 39 -16.55 -2.32 0.41
N ALA A 40 -16.00 -2.93 -0.64
CA ALA A 40 -16.50 -4.21 -1.13
C ALA A 40 -16.09 -5.36 -0.17
N PRO A 41 -16.90 -6.42 -0.02
CA PRO A 41 -16.50 -7.60 0.75
C PRO A 41 -15.17 -8.18 0.27
N ASP A 42 -14.34 -8.72 1.18
CA ASP A 42 -13.00 -9.22 0.86
C ASP A 42 -12.97 -10.17 -0.37
N PRO A 43 -13.87 -11.16 -0.52
CA PRO A 43 -13.88 -12.04 -1.71
C PRO A 43 -14.11 -11.29 -3.03
N VAL A 44 -14.88 -10.19 -2.98
CA VAL A 44 -15.13 -9.34 -4.16
C VAL A 44 -13.90 -8.49 -4.44
N SER A 45 -13.27 -7.91 -3.42
CA SER A 45 -12.02 -7.16 -3.60
C SER A 45 -10.94 -8.06 -4.22
N ASP A 46 -10.76 -9.27 -3.70
CA ASP A 46 -9.82 -10.27 -4.21
C ASP A 46 -10.11 -10.65 -5.67
N PHE A 47 -11.38 -10.84 -6.02
CA PHE A 47 -11.78 -11.12 -7.39
C PHE A 47 -11.46 -9.95 -8.34
N VAL A 48 -11.75 -8.72 -7.91
CA VAL A 48 -11.49 -7.51 -8.71
C VAL A 48 -9.99 -7.37 -9.01
N ASN A 49 -9.13 -7.60 -8.02
CA ASN A 49 -7.69 -7.45 -8.20
C ASN A 49 -7.05 -8.60 -8.96
N SER A 50 -7.49 -9.83 -8.71
CA SER A 50 -6.96 -11.00 -9.40
C SER A 50 -7.38 -11.06 -10.87
N LYS A 51 -8.55 -10.50 -11.21
CA LYS A 51 -9.11 -10.52 -12.57
C LYS A 51 -9.72 -9.15 -12.96
N PRO A 52 -8.91 -8.10 -13.11
CA PRO A 52 -9.40 -6.76 -13.44
C PRO A 52 -10.11 -6.73 -14.79
N THR A 53 -9.60 -7.44 -15.79
CA THR A 53 -10.23 -7.54 -17.11
C THR A 53 -11.62 -8.16 -17.02
N VAL A 54 -11.77 -9.29 -16.32
CA VAL A 54 -13.08 -9.97 -16.16
C VAL A 54 -14.06 -9.08 -15.42
N THR A 55 -13.60 -8.35 -14.41
CA THR A 55 -14.43 -7.39 -13.67
C THR A 55 -14.95 -6.30 -14.60
N THR A 56 -14.08 -5.67 -15.39
CA THR A 56 -14.51 -4.64 -16.35
C THR A 56 -15.51 -5.18 -17.36
N TRP A 57 -15.32 -6.42 -17.85
CA TRP A 57 -16.28 -7.09 -18.74
C TRP A 57 -17.64 -7.31 -18.07
N VAL A 58 -17.66 -7.84 -16.85
CA VAL A 58 -18.89 -8.10 -16.09
C VAL A 58 -19.62 -6.78 -15.80
N VAL A 59 -18.91 -5.76 -15.31
CA VAL A 59 -19.49 -4.44 -15.02
C VAL A 59 -20.04 -3.80 -16.30
N THR A 60 -19.31 -3.88 -17.41
CA THR A 60 -19.77 -3.33 -18.70
C THR A 60 -20.98 -4.09 -19.24
N LEU A 61 -21.05 -5.41 -19.07
CA LEU A 61 -22.20 -6.21 -19.46
C LEU A 61 -23.44 -5.81 -18.65
N VAL A 62 -23.32 -5.68 -17.33
CA VAL A 62 -24.41 -5.22 -16.45
C VAL A 62 -24.83 -3.80 -16.82
N ALA A 63 -23.88 -2.89 -17.03
CA ALA A 63 -24.14 -1.53 -17.48
C ALA A 63 -24.84 -1.49 -18.85
N THR A 64 -24.49 -2.38 -19.77
CA THR A 64 -25.14 -2.51 -21.08
C THR A 64 -26.56 -3.01 -20.93
N VAL A 65 -26.81 -4.03 -20.09
CA VAL A 65 -28.17 -4.53 -19.82
C VAL A 65 -29.03 -3.43 -19.19
N MET A 66 -28.51 -2.69 -18.21
CA MET A 66 -29.21 -1.55 -17.60
C MET A 66 -29.48 -0.45 -18.63
N SER A 67 -28.49 -0.12 -19.48
CA SER A 67 -28.64 0.87 -20.54
C SER A 67 -29.66 0.43 -21.61
N VAL A 68 -29.70 -0.85 -21.97
CA VAL A 68 -30.68 -1.37 -22.92
C VAL A 68 -32.08 -1.32 -22.29
N ALA A 69 -32.23 -1.71 -21.02
CA ALA A 69 -33.48 -1.64 -20.28
C ALA A 69 -34.03 -0.20 -20.20
N THR A 70 -33.17 0.82 -20.05
CA THR A 70 -33.60 2.22 -20.11
C THR A 70 -34.04 2.70 -21.50
N THR A 71 -33.69 1.98 -22.57
CA THR A 71 -33.94 2.38 -23.97
C THR A 71 -35.04 1.58 -24.67
N THR A 72 -35.73 0.66 -23.96
CA THR A 72 -36.75 -0.19 -24.57
C THR A 72 -37.83 0.64 -25.24
N LYS A 73 -37.96 0.45 -26.56
CA LYS A 73 -38.75 1.27 -27.48
C LYS A 73 -40.22 1.30 -27.08
N HIS A 74 -40.74 2.50 -26.88
CA HIS A 74 -42.17 2.77 -26.86
C HIS A 74 -42.46 3.61 -28.10
N CYS A 75 -42.83 2.95 -29.20
CA CYS A 75 -43.21 3.62 -30.44
C CYS A 75 -44.64 4.15 -30.29
N GLY A 76 -44.78 5.47 -30.32
CA GLY A 76 -46.08 6.12 -30.53
C GLY A 76 -46.60 5.79 -31.92
N ILE A 77 -47.91 5.53 -32.01
CA ILE A 77 -48.64 5.21 -33.24
C ILE A 77 -49.11 6.54 -33.85
N GLU A 78 -48.28 7.21 -34.63
CA GLU A 78 -48.68 8.37 -35.44
C GLU A 78 -48.01 8.37 -36.81
N SER A 79 -48.57 9.14 -37.75
CA SER A 79 -47.95 9.44 -39.04
C SER A 79 -46.71 10.32 -38.84
N ILE A 80 -45.53 9.70 -38.92
CA ILE A 80 -44.24 10.38 -38.73
C ILE A 80 -43.79 11.01 -40.05
N SER A 81 -43.41 12.30 -40.04
CA SER A 81 -42.78 12.95 -41.19
C SER A 81 -41.49 12.23 -41.60
N LEU A 82 -41.19 12.18 -42.90
CA LEU A 82 -40.06 11.42 -43.45
C LEU A 82 -38.71 11.80 -42.81
N ILE A 83 -38.53 13.05 -42.36
CA ILE A 83 -37.31 13.51 -41.69
C ILE A 83 -37.21 13.03 -40.23
N HIS A 84 -38.34 12.91 -39.54
CA HIS A 84 -38.39 12.31 -38.20
C HIS A 84 -38.23 10.79 -38.27
N LEU A 85 -38.75 10.17 -39.33
CA LEU A 85 -38.56 8.75 -39.62
C LEU A 85 -37.09 8.45 -39.96
N SER A 86 -36.46 9.26 -40.81
CA SER A 86 -35.03 9.10 -41.15
C SER A 86 -34.14 9.34 -39.93
N GLY A 87 -34.46 10.34 -39.10
CA GLY A 87 -33.82 10.57 -37.80
C GLY A 87 -33.97 9.39 -36.84
N GLY A 88 -35.17 8.82 -36.73
CA GLY A 88 -35.43 7.62 -35.94
C GLY A 88 -34.67 6.39 -36.45
N ILE A 89 -34.65 6.16 -37.77
CA ILE A 89 -33.88 5.08 -38.39
C ILE A 89 -32.39 5.27 -38.14
N ALA A 90 -31.87 6.48 -38.30
CA ALA A 90 -30.47 6.80 -37.99
C ALA A 90 -30.14 6.49 -36.53
N LEU A 91 -30.97 6.94 -35.58
CA LEU A 91 -30.79 6.64 -34.15
C LEU A 91 -30.80 5.13 -33.86
N THR A 92 -31.69 4.35 -34.50
CA THR A 92 -31.70 2.89 -34.35
C THR A 92 -30.47 2.19 -34.93
N ARG A 93 -29.82 2.80 -35.92
CA ARG A 93 -28.54 2.35 -36.49
C ARG A 93 -27.32 2.91 -35.74
N SER A 94 -27.53 3.61 -34.62
CA SER A 94 -26.48 4.32 -33.90
C SER A 94 -25.73 5.35 -34.76
N SER A 95 -26.44 6.04 -35.65
CA SER A 95 -25.97 7.16 -36.45
C SER A 95 -26.81 8.42 -36.19
N PHE A 96 -26.35 9.57 -36.66
CA PHE A 96 -27.08 10.84 -36.56
C PHE A 96 -27.29 11.44 -37.95
N VAL A 97 -28.34 12.25 -38.10
CA VAL A 97 -28.63 12.96 -39.34
C VAL A 97 -28.10 14.38 -39.18
N ILE A 98 -27.19 14.81 -40.06
CA ILE A 98 -26.74 16.20 -40.11
C ILE A 98 -27.50 16.88 -41.24
N ASP A 99 -28.47 17.71 -40.89
CA ASP A 99 -29.09 18.63 -41.84
C ASP A 99 -29.07 20.06 -41.28
N ILE A 100 -28.33 20.93 -41.97
CA ILE A 100 -28.15 22.34 -41.61
C ILE A 100 -29.47 23.11 -41.76
N CYS A 101 -30.35 22.69 -42.67
CA CYS A 101 -31.67 23.30 -42.85
C CYS A 101 -32.64 22.93 -41.72
N HIS A 102 -32.39 21.82 -41.03
CA HIS A 102 -33.22 21.30 -39.95
C HIS A 102 -32.42 21.17 -38.66
N LEU A 103 -32.04 22.33 -38.12
CA LEU A 103 -31.20 22.44 -36.93
C LEU A 103 -31.82 21.73 -35.71
N THR A 104 -33.13 21.86 -35.51
CA THR A 104 -33.84 21.31 -34.34
C THR A 104 -33.81 19.77 -34.27
N PRO A 105 -34.23 19.01 -35.31
CA PRO A 105 -34.14 17.55 -35.28
C PRO A 105 -32.69 17.04 -35.34
N THR A 106 -31.77 17.78 -35.98
CA THR A 106 -30.34 17.47 -35.97
C THR A 106 -29.75 17.57 -34.55
N ILE A 107 -30.04 18.65 -33.83
CA ILE A 107 -29.60 18.81 -32.42
C ILE A 107 -30.25 17.75 -31.54
N ALA A 108 -31.56 17.49 -31.70
CA ALA A 108 -32.25 16.48 -30.90
C ALA A 108 -31.68 15.08 -31.10
N THR A 109 -31.42 14.66 -32.35
CA THR A 109 -30.81 13.36 -32.64
C THR A 109 -29.37 13.28 -32.12
N LEU A 110 -28.59 14.36 -32.22
CA LEU A 110 -27.23 14.41 -31.66
C LEU A 110 -27.21 14.33 -30.13
N VAL A 111 -28.13 15.02 -29.44
CA VAL A 111 -28.28 14.96 -27.98
C VAL A 111 -28.69 13.56 -27.53
N VAL A 112 -29.70 12.95 -28.16
CA VAL A 112 -30.15 11.59 -27.82
C VAL A 112 -29.06 10.57 -28.11
N PHE A 113 -28.34 10.70 -29.23
CA PHE A 113 -27.20 9.85 -29.54
C PHE A 113 -26.07 10.01 -28.50
N GLY A 114 -25.71 11.24 -28.12
CA GLY A 114 -24.72 11.51 -27.09
C GLY A 114 -25.12 10.93 -25.73
N LEU A 115 -26.35 11.16 -25.28
CA LEU A 115 -26.85 10.66 -24.01
C LEU A 115 -26.91 9.13 -23.94
N THR A 116 -27.35 8.47 -25.02
CA THR A 116 -27.38 7.00 -25.09
C THR A 116 -25.98 6.40 -25.07
N ARG A 117 -25.00 7.02 -25.72
CA ARG A 117 -23.59 6.60 -25.64
C ARG A 117 -22.98 6.83 -24.25
N LEU A 118 -23.31 7.96 -23.62
CA LEU A 118 -22.85 8.27 -22.27
C LEU A 118 -23.53 7.42 -21.20
N LEU A 119 -24.68 6.82 -21.47
CA LEU A 119 -25.43 6.04 -20.49
C LEU A 119 -24.69 4.76 -20.05
N VAL A 120 -24.15 3.99 -21.01
CA VAL A 120 -23.31 2.83 -20.70
C VAL A 120 -22.07 3.27 -19.93
N SER A 121 -21.40 4.34 -20.38
CA SER A 121 -20.22 4.87 -19.69
C SER A 121 -20.54 5.35 -18.27
N SER A 122 -21.72 5.90 -18.05
CA SER A 122 -22.21 6.39 -16.76
C SER A 122 -22.46 5.24 -15.79
N TRP A 123 -23.18 4.22 -16.23
CA TRP A 123 -23.39 3.01 -15.44
C TRP A 123 -22.09 2.27 -15.15
N THR A 124 -21.21 2.13 -16.14
CA THR A 124 -19.90 1.53 -15.94
C THR A 124 -19.08 2.34 -14.92
N ALA A 125 -19.01 3.66 -15.05
CA ALA A 125 -18.26 4.50 -14.10
C ALA A 125 -18.85 4.50 -12.69
N LEU A 126 -20.17 4.39 -12.55
CA LEU A 126 -20.86 4.30 -11.26
C LEU A 126 -20.61 2.94 -10.59
N LEU A 127 -20.68 1.85 -11.36
CA LEU A 127 -20.59 0.48 -10.84
C LEU A 127 -19.17 -0.06 -10.74
N THR A 128 -18.19 0.52 -11.44
CA THR A 128 -16.80 0.06 -11.37
C THR A 128 -16.21 0.42 -10.02
N PRO A 129 -15.83 -0.56 -9.19
CA PRO A 129 -15.15 -0.27 -7.94
C PRO A 129 -13.72 0.18 -8.24
N THR A 130 -13.20 1.10 -7.43
CA THR A 130 -11.85 1.66 -7.54
C THR A 130 -11.03 1.30 -6.30
N LEU A 131 -9.72 1.53 -6.36
CA LEU A 131 -8.88 1.42 -5.18
C LEU A 131 -9.22 2.55 -4.21
N VAL A 132 -9.52 2.16 -2.98
CA VAL A 132 -9.86 3.06 -1.89
C VAL A 132 -8.87 2.84 -0.76
N THR A 133 -8.28 3.95 -0.32
CA THR A 133 -7.44 3.99 0.87
C THR A 133 -8.22 4.70 1.96
N TRP A 134 -8.16 4.16 3.17
CA TRP A 134 -8.76 4.80 4.33
C TRP A 134 -7.90 4.54 5.55
N SER A 135 -7.87 5.54 6.44
CA SER A 135 -7.10 5.50 7.67
C SER A 135 -8.03 5.35 8.86
N LEU A 136 -7.65 4.45 9.76
CA LEU A 136 -8.29 4.21 11.04
C LEU A 136 -7.32 4.57 12.15
N ASP A 137 -7.80 5.16 13.23
CA ASP A 137 -6.96 5.42 14.40
C ASP A 137 -6.64 4.09 15.09
N ALA A 138 -5.35 3.89 15.35
CA ALA A 138 -4.81 2.76 16.08
C ALA A 138 -4.34 3.24 17.45
N SER A 139 -4.74 2.52 18.49
CA SER A 139 -4.38 2.84 19.88
C SER A 139 -3.99 1.57 20.61
N GLY A 140 -3.06 1.67 21.53
CA GLY A 140 -2.56 0.52 22.27
C GLY A 140 -1.62 0.93 23.38
N TRP A 141 -0.84 -0.04 23.84
CA TRP A 141 0.22 0.20 24.80
C TRP A 141 1.44 -0.67 24.48
N GLU A 142 2.59 -0.24 24.96
CA GLU A 142 3.83 -1.00 24.90
C GLU A 142 4.63 -0.85 26.19
N LEU A 143 5.70 -1.63 26.34
CA LEU A 143 6.60 -1.55 27.47
C LEU A 143 7.36 -0.22 27.50
N ASP A 144 7.34 0.46 28.64
CA ASP A 144 8.19 1.62 28.92
C ASP A 144 9.54 1.16 29.52
N LEU A 145 10.61 1.32 28.74
CA LEU A 145 11.99 1.05 29.16
C LEU A 145 12.47 2.00 30.26
N ASN A 146 11.80 3.13 30.47
CA ASN A 146 12.12 4.09 31.52
C ASN A 146 11.33 3.88 32.81
N SER A 147 10.47 2.86 32.86
CA SER A 147 9.68 2.58 34.06
C SER A 147 10.55 2.02 35.18
N SER A 148 10.28 2.42 36.42
CA SER A 148 10.96 1.88 37.60
C SER A 148 10.73 0.36 37.75
N TRP A 149 9.59 -0.12 37.25
CA TRP A 149 9.31 -1.55 37.17
C TRP A 149 10.26 -2.26 36.23
N PHE A 150 10.47 -1.74 35.02
CA PHE A 150 11.39 -2.35 34.04
C PHE A 150 12.80 -2.41 34.60
N GLU A 151 13.28 -1.32 35.19
CA GLU A 151 14.60 -1.26 35.82
C GLU A 151 14.75 -2.32 36.93
N SER A 152 13.75 -2.44 37.82
CA SER A 152 13.76 -3.45 38.89
C SER A 152 13.71 -4.89 38.32
N ALA A 153 12.93 -5.11 37.27
CA ALA A 153 12.81 -6.40 36.62
C ALA A 153 14.10 -6.79 35.89
N LEU A 154 14.74 -5.85 35.20
CA LEU A 154 16.03 -6.05 34.54
C LEU A 154 17.12 -6.33 35.58
N GLN A 155 17.17 -5.56 36.67
CA GLN A 155 18.12 -5.78 37.76
C GLN A 155 17.99 -7.18 38.36
N LEU A 156 16.76 -7.64 38.61
CA LEU A 156 16.50 -8.98 39.15
C LEU A 156 17.04 -10.07 38.19
N GLU A 157 16.80 -9.93 36.89
CA GLU A 157 17.29 -10.89 35.89
C GLU A 157 18.81 -10.85 35.74
N LEU A 158 19.43 -9.66 35.82
CA LEU A 158 20.89 -9.49 35.81
C LEU A 158 21.54 -10.15 37.03
N VAL A 159 20.93 -10.02 38.21
CA VAL A 159 21.40 -10.66 39.46
C VAL A 159 21.21 -12.18 39.41
N LYS A 160 20.03 -12.64 38.98
CA LYS A 160 19.68 -14.07 38.91
C LYS A 160 20.50 -14.82 37.88
N SER A 161 20.64 -14.24 36.69
CA SER A 161 21.49 -14.81 35.65
C SER A 161 22.94 -14.71 36.09
N GLY A 162 23.33 -13.62 36.77
CA GLY A 162 24.72 -13.25 36.95
C GLY A 162 25.17 -12.52 35.69
N ILE A 163 25.74 -11.33 35.82
CA ILE A 163 26.15 -10.50 34.67
C ILE A 163 27.17 -11.28 33.78
N ALA A 164 27.96 -12.17 34.39
CA ALA A 164 28.90 -13.08 33.68
C ALA A 164 28.22 -14.25 32.95
N LEU A 165 26.94 -14.50 33.21
CA LEU A 165 26.13 -15.65 32.83
C LEU A 165 24.90 -15.25 31.99
N VAL A 166 24.83 -13.99 31.53
CA VAL A 166 24.04 -13.62 30.33
C VAL A 166 24.35 -14.57 29.15
N ARG A 167 25.49 -15.29 29.21
CA ARG A 167 25.94 -16.52 28.49
C ARG A 167 24.96 -17.70 28.32
N GLY A 168 23.68 -17.57 28.68
CA GLY A 168 22.65 -18.57 28.38
C GLY A 168 22.13 -18.49 26.93
N ASN A 169 20.95 -19.08 26.66
CA ASN A 169 20.30 -19.15 25.34
C ASN A 169 20.22 -17.80 24.60
N SER A 170 20.12 -16.68 25.32
CA SER A 170 20.15 -15.33 24.76
C SER A 170 21.48 -14.95 24.09
N THR A 171 22.61 -15.51 24.52
CA THR A 171 23.90 -15.20 23.88
C THR A 171 24.03 -15.75 22.48
N GLU A 172 23.40 -16.87 22.15
CA GLU A 172 23.38 -17.35 20.77
C GLU A 172 22.69 -16.34 19.86
N ILE A 173 21.58 -15.77 20.34
CA ILE A 173 20.88 -14.69 19.65
C ILE A 173 21.75 -13.47 19.50
N PHE A 174 22.39 -13.00 20.57
CA PHE A 174 23.25 -11.83 20.48
C PHE A 174 24.44 -12.08 19.55
N ASN A 175 25.14 -13.21 19.67
CA ASN A 175 26.34 -13.52 18.88
C ASN A 175 26.12 -13.41 17.37
N LEU A 176 24.96 -13.83 16.89
CA LEU A 176 24.65 -13.71 15.47
C LEU A 176 23.92 -12.39 15.18
N ASN A 177 22.79 -12.15 15.84
CA ASN A 177 21.87 -11.08 15.47
C ASN A 177 22.38 -9.69 15.84
N GLY A 178 23.16 -9.58 16.92
CA GLY A 178 23.84 -8.32 17.26
C GLY A 178 24.84 -7.91 16.18
N VAL A 179 25.68 -8.86 15.75
CA VAL A 179 26.66 -8.64 14.67
C VAL A 179 25.97 -8.33 13.36
N LEU A 180 24.95 -9.11 12.98
CA LEU A 180 24.20 -8.89 11.73
C LEU A 180 23.47 -7.55 11.71
N SER A 181 22.85 -7.13 12.82
CA SER A 181 22.21 -5.82 12.94
C SER A 181 23.22 -4.68 12.80
N GLY A 182 24.39 -4.81 13.45
CA GLY A 182 25.46 -3.84 13.30
C GLY A 182 26.00 -3.76 11.87
N ILE A 183 26.22 -4.90 11.21
CA ILE A 183 26.68 -4.95 9.82
C ILE A 183 25.64 -4.34 8.88
N ALA A 184 24.34 -4.66 9.05
CA ALA A 184 23.26 -4.10 8.24
C ALA A 184 23.17 -2.56 8.38
N ALA A 185 23.33 -2.05 9.61
CA ALA A 185 23.34 -0.63 9.89
C ALA A 185 24.54 0.09 9.25
N ALA A 186 25.74 -0.50 9.31
CA ALA A 186 26.92 0.04 8.65
C ALA A 186 26.76 0.03 7.12
N GLN A 187 26.46 -1.12 6.52
CA GLN A 187 26.39 -1.27 5.06
C GLN A 187 25.41 -0.32 4.35
N TYR A 188 24.38 0.16 5.04
CA TYR A 188 23.41 1.11 4.49
C TYR A 188 24.05 2.42 4.01
N SER A 189 25.10 2.90 4.68
CA SER A 189 25.82 4.13 4.30
C SER A 189 26.43 4.04 2.89
N PHE A 190 26.72 2.82 2.42
CA PHE A 190 27.27 2.53 1.09
C PHE A 190 26.19 2.29 0.02
N GLY A 191 24.91 2.55 0.34
CA GLY A 191 23.80 2.37 -0.58
C GLY A 191 23.42 0.89 -0.82
N HIS A 192 23.87 -0.02 0.05
CA HIS A 192 23.40 -1.40 0.04
C HIS A 192 22.11 -1.51 0.87
N PRO A 193 21.14 -2.34 0.45
CA PRO A 193 19.94 -2.57 1.26
C PRO A 193 20.33 -3.30 2.55
N GLY A 194 20.14 -2.62 3.70
CA GLY A 194 20.45 -3.15 5.03
C GLY A 194 19.26 -3.86 5.66
N ILE A 195 18.71 -4.90 5.04
CA ILE A 195 17.57 -5.62 5.65
C ILE A 195 18.08 -6.54 6.75
N PHE A 196 17.55 -6.38 7.96
CA PHE A 196 17.87 -7.22 9.11
C PHE A 196 16.62 -8.00 9.56
N SER A 197 16.74 -9.31 9.72
CA SER A 197 15.62 -10.16 10.18
C SER A 197 15.83 -10.61 11.62
N PHE A 198 14.79 -10.46 12.44
CA PHE A 198 14.75 -10.98 13.79
C PHE A 198 13.34 -11.49 14.13
N ASN A 199 13.27 -12.66 14.77
CA ASN A 199 12.03 -13.26 15.23
C ASN A 199 10.96 -13.45 14.13
N GLY A 200 11.37 -13.68 12.87
CA GLY A 200 10.44 -13.81 11.75
C GLY A 200 9.94 -12.48 11.16
N VAL A 201 10.55 -11.35 11.55
CA VAL A 201 10.20 -10.00 11.12
C VAL A 201 11.41 -9.34 10.47
N GLU A 202 11.19 -8.53 9.44
CA GLU A 202 12.24 -7.79 8.74
C GLU A 202 12.23 -6.31 9.11
N TYR A 203 13.41 -5.75 9.32
CA TYR A 203 13.66 -4.35 9.67
C TYR A 203 14.52 -3.68 8.60
N ASN A 204 14.20 -2.43 8.30
CA ASN A 204 14.96 -1.61 7.38
C ASN A 204 16.16 -0.98 8.10
N ILE A 205 17.39 -1.27 7.65
CA ILE A 205 18.68 -0.81 8.18
C ILE A 205 19.04 -1.46 9.52
N SER A 206 18.24 -1.16 10.53
CA SER A 206 18.39 -1.64 11.90
C SER A 206 17.01 -1.70 12.55
N THR A 207 16.95 -2.22 13.77
CA THR A 207 15.65 -2.35 14.45
C THR A 207 15.13 -1.05 15.06
N GLY A 208 15.93 0.03 15.12
CA GLY A 208 15.59 1.28 15.81
C GLY A 208 15.27 1.13 17.31
N GLY A 209 15.51 -0.05 17.89
CA GLY A 209 15.10 -0.40 19.26
C GLY A 209 13.60 -0.47 19.48
N VAL A 210 12.79 -0.63 18.42
CA VAL A 210 11.32 -0.61 18.53
C VAL A 210 10.74 -2.02 18.72
N LEU A 211 9.62 -2.10 19.43
CA LEU A 211 8.88 -3.35 19.60
C LEU A 211 8.09 -3.65 18.31
N PRO A 212 8.12 -4.88 17.77
CA PRO A 212 7.29 -5.23 16.61
C PRO A 212 5.83 -5.44 17.06
N ALA A 213 5.11 -4.33 17.23
CA ALA A 213 3.83 -4.28 17.93
C ALA A 213 2.59 -4.43 17.02
N ALA A 214 2.78 -4.40 15.70
CA ALA A 214 1.69 -4.48 14.73
C ALA A 214 1.21 -5.93 14.48
N PRO A 215 -0.09 -6.15 14.24
CA PRO A 215 -0.61 -7.44 13.80
C PRO A 215 0.10 -7.94 12.53
N ARG A 216 0.42 -9.24 12.47
CA ARG A 216 1.24 -9.91 11.43
C ARG A 216 2.75 -9.65 11.50
N TYR A 217 3.20 -8.77 12.37
CA TYR A 217 4.61 -8.52 12.66
C TYR A 217 4.99 -9.03 14.05
N ASN A 218 4.16 -9.86 14.67
CA ASN A 218 4.18 -10.18 16.09
C ASN A 218 5.12 -11.33 16.48
N GLY A 219 6.22 -11.46 15.76
CA GLY A 219 7.17 -12.54 15.91
C GLY A 219 6.72 -13.85 15.27
N THR A 220 7.28 -14.96 15.74
CA THR A 220 6.83 -16.30 15.35
C THR A 220 5.54 -16.69 16.06
N THR A 221 4.81 -17.67 15.53
CA THR A 221 3.57 -18.18 16.14
C THR A 221 3.81 -19.11 17.32
N GLU A 222 5.07 -19.43 17.62
CA GLU A 222 5.42 -20.33 18.72
C GLU A 222 5.29 -19.62 20.07
N HIS A 223 4.54 -20.23 20.98
CA HIS A 223 4.45 -19.75 22.35
C HIS A 223 5.77 -19.97 23.08
N VAL A 224 6.25 -18.91 23.71
CA VAL A 224 7.45 -18.95 24.53
C VAL A 224 7.14 -19.72 25.82
N SER A 225 8.05 -20.61 26.24
CA SER A 225 7.91 -21.27 27.55
C SER A 225 8.09 -20.25 28.69
N ASN A 226 7.46 -20.46 29.86
CA ASN A 226 7.57 -19.53 31.00
C ASN A 226 9.02 -19.20 31.38
N ASN A 227 9.94 -20.12 31.14
CA ASN A 227 11.36 -19.98 31.46
C ASN A 227 12.17 -19.24 30.38
N ASN A 228 11.57 -18.93 29.23
CA ASN A 228 12.22 -18.28 28.07
C ASN A 228 11.75 -16.83 27.89
N THR A 229 11.42 -16.12 28.97
CA THR A 229 11.07 -14.69 28.93
C THR A 229 12.19 -13.84 29.55
N GLY A 230 12.15 -12.51 29.38
CA GLY A 230 13.22 -11.64 29.87
C GLY A 230 14.58 -11.97 29.27
N LEU A 231 15.65 -12.00 30.07
CA LEU A 231 16.99 -12.27 29.54
C LEU A 231 17.17 -13.68 28.96
N ALA A 232 16.24 -14.62 29.16
CA ALA A 232 16.29 -15.96 28.55
C ALA A 232 15.52 -16.07 27.22
N PHE A 233 15.04 -14.95 26.68
CA PHE A 233 14.25 -14.93 25.45
C PHE A 233 15.03 -15.46 24.25
N ALA A 234 14.41 -16.39 23.52
CA ALA A 234 15.00 -17.10 22.39
C ALA A 234 14.24 -16.87 21.07
N GLY A 235 13.31 -15.90 21.03
CA GLY A 235 12.30 -15.78 19.97
C GLY A 235 10.97 -16.41 20.38
N GLY A 236 9.91 -16.06 19.65
CA GLY A 236 8.54 -16.48 19.92
C GLY A 236 7.51 -15.37 19.72
N HIS A 237 6.26 -15.69 20.05
CA HIS A 237 5.13 -14.78 19.93
C HIS A 237 5.23 -13.59 20.89
N VAL A 238 5.22 -12.38 20.34
CA VAL A 238 5.13 -11.12 21.07
C VAL A 238 3.70 -10.59 20.93
N PRO A 239 2.88 -10.56 21.99
CA PRO A 239 1.48 -10.16 21.89
C PRO A 239 1.34 -8.72 21.38
N THR A 240 0.43 -8.53 20.42
CA THR A 240 0.11 -7.21 19.85
C THR A 240 -0.97 -6.55 20.67
N ASN A 241 -0.65 -5.46 21.35
CA ASN A 241 -1.59 -4.72 22.20
C ASN A 241 -2.17 -3.50 21.48
N ILE A 242 -2.32 -3.61 20.16
CA ILE A 242 -2.84 -2.55 19.30
C ILE A 242 -4.27 -2.90 18.91
N TYR A 243 -5.16 -1.96 19.21
CA TYR A 243 -6.57 -2.03 18.91
C TYR A 243 -6.91 -0.96 17.90
N VAL A 244 -7.63 -1.37 16.87
CA VAL A 244 -8.17 -0.48 15.85
C VAL A 244 -9.68 -0.52 15.97
N ASN A 245 -10.28 0.64 16.18
CA ASN A 245 -11.72 0.72 16.43
C ASN A 245 -12.48 0.68 15.10
N PHE A 246 -13.06 -0.48 14.78
CA PHE A 246 -13.93 -0.63 13.63
C PHE A 246 -15.35 -0.24 14.00
N THR A 247 -15.85 0.83 13.39
CA THR A 247 -17.23 1.31 13.56
C THR A 247 -18.29 0.30 13.12
N LYS A 248 -17.92 -0.77 12.40
CA LYS A 248 -18.84 -1.78 11.86
C LYS A 248 -18.37 -3.23 12.07
N GLY A 249 -18.03 -3.63 13.30
CA GLY A 249 -18.03 -5.04 13.78
C GLY A 249 -17.12 -6.09 13.09
N HIS A 250 -16.64 -5.87 11.87
CA HIS A 250 -15.71 -6.73 11.14
C HIS A 250 -14.63 -5.86 10.52
N ALA A 251 -13.38 -6.18 10.83
CA ALA A 251 -12.22 -5.59 10.19
C ALA A 251 -12.09 -6.18 8.77
N PRO A 252 -12.24 -5.39 7.69
CA PRO A 252 -11.95 -5.90 6.36
C PRO A 252 -10.47 -6.29 6.30
N GLN A 253 -10.15 -7.42 5.68
CA GLN A 253 -8.75 -7.82 5.55
C GLN A 253 -7.98 -6.85 4.66
N GLY A 254 -8.65 -6.32 3.63
CA GLY A 254 -8.02 -5.45 2.65
C GLY A 254 -6.93 -6.15 1.84
N GLN A 255 -6.46 -5.46 0.80
CA GLN A 255 -5.38 -5.94 -0.06
C GLN A 255 -4.02 -5.74 0.60
N SER A 256 -3.83 -4.57 1.20
CA SER A 256 -2.67 -4.25 2.00
C SER A 256 -3.10 -3.45 3.23
N ARG A 257 -2.40 -3.70 4.33
CA ARG A 257 -2.57 -3.03 5.61
C ARG A 257 -1.21 -2.48 6.01
N THR A 258 -1.13 -1.18 6.21
CA THR A 258 0.07 -0.50 6.67
C THR A 258 -0.22 0.20 7.98
N PHE A 259 0.57 -0.09 9.01
CA PHE A 259 0.45 0.58 10.30
C PHE A 259 1.52 1.64 10.43
N THR A 260 1.13 2.84 10.81
CA THR A 260 2.06 3.92 11.17
C THR A 260 1.84 4.25 12.63
N LEU A 261 2.80 3.92 13.47
CA LEU A 261 2.68 3.99 14.93
C LEU A 261 3.78 4.87 15.51
N GLN A 262 3.44 5.62 16.55
CA GLN A 262 4.42 6.31 17.37
C GLN A 262 4.81 5.41 18.54
N GLN A 263 6.07 4.99 18.57
CA GLN A 263 6.59 4.04 19.56
C GLN A 263 7.86 4.55 20.22
N GLN A 264 8.10 4.07 21.43
CA GLN A 264 9.37 4.18 22.11
C GLN A 264 10.39 3.23 21.48
N GLY A 265 11.54 3.78 21.10
CA GLY A 265 12.72 3.05 20.66
C GLY A 265 13.88 3.18 21.65
N LEU A 266 14.94 2.45 21.37
CA LEU A 266 16.23 2.57 22.05
C LEU A 266 17.32 2.62 20.99
N THR A 267 18.05 3.72 20.93
CA THR A 267 19.19 3.90 20.02
C THR A 267 20.40 4.34 20.82
N ALA A 268 21.49 4.71 20.14
CA ALA A 268 22.62 5.36 20.78
C ALA A 268 23.16 6.48 19.90
N ASN A 269 23.63 7.55 20.55
CA ASN A 269 24.58 8.45 19.92
C ASN A 269 25.97 7.83 20.10
N VAL A 270 26.58 7.42 19.00
CA VAL A 270 27.91 6.83 18.98
C VAL A 270 28.85 7.79 18.30
N THR A 271 29.95 8.12 18.97
CA THR A 271 31.01 8.96 18.41
C THR A 271 32.32 8.19 18.43
N CYS A 272 32.88 7.92 17.26
CA CYS A 272 34.13 7.19 17.12
C CYS A 272 35.24 8.16 16.69
N ARG A 273 36.35 8.17 17.45
CA ARG A 273 37.52 9.01 17.17
C ARG A 273 38.80 8.22 17.26
N ARG A 274 39.83 8.69 16.55
CA ARG A 274 41.19 8.18 16.74
C ARG A 274 41.67 8.60 18.13
N ALA A 275 42.28 7.69 18.87
CA ALA A 275 42.96 8.05 20.11
C ALA A 275 44.15 8.95 19.75
N GLY A 276 44.15 10.20 20.24
CA GLY A 276 45.27 11.13 20.05
C GLY A 276 46.41 10.87 21.05
N ASP A 277 47.58 11.44 20.78
CA ASP A 277 48.78 11.36 21.65
C ASP A 277 48.61 12.04 23.03
N THR A 278 47.48 12.72 23.28
CA THR A 278 47.16 13.29 24.60
C THR A 278 46.71 12.19 25.55
N ALA A 279 47.62 11.83 26.46
CA ALA A 279 47.64 10.74 27.42
C ALA A 279 46.50 10.65 28.48
N GLY A 280 45.26 11.03 28.14
CA GLY A 280 44.13 11.09 29.08
C GLY A 280 43.13 9.93 29.01
N ASP A 281 42.86 9.36 27.83
CA ASP A 281 41.52 8.79 27.64
C ASP A 281 41.39 7.27 27.82
N LEU A 282 42.45 6.46 27.65
CA LEU A 282 42.46 5.03 27.97
C LEU A 282 43.85 4.41 27.71
N ASN A 283 44.50 3.82 28.73
CA ASN A 283 45.77 3.11 28.54
C ASN A 283 45.47 1.69 28.02
N PHE A 284 45.46 1.53 26.69
CA PHE A 284 45.24 0.25 26.01
C PHE A 284 46.58 -0.51 25.88
N GLN A 285 46.72 -1.61 26.62
CA GLN A 285 47.90 -2.47 26.57
C GLN A 285 47.52 -3.84 26.02
N SER A 286 48.35 -4.33 25.10
CA SER A 286 48.23 -5.66 24.52
C SER A 286 49.48 -6.46 24.83
N SER A 287 49.30 -7.65 25.41
CA SER A 287 50.36 -8.62 25.64
C SER A 287 49.93 -9.97 25.09
N PHE A 288 50.87 -10.81 24.65
CA PHE A 288 50.56 -12.15 24.16
C PHE A 288 51.55 -13.18 24.69
N ASN A 289 51.06 -14.42 24.80
CA ASN A 289 51.87 -15.58 25.11
C ASN A 289 51.68 -16.64 24.00
N PRO A 290 52.74 -16.98 23.23
CA PRO A 290 52.66 -17.97 22.17
C PRO A 290 52.73 -19.40 22.74
N ILE A 291 51.79 -20.26 22.32
CA ILE A 291 51.70 -21.67 22.69
C ILE A 291 51.90 -22.52 21.43
N PRO A 292 52.90 -23.41 21.37
CA PRO A 292 53.12 -24.27 20.21
C PRO A 292 52.06 -25.38 20.14
N VAL A 293 51.52 -25.63 18.95
CA VAL A 293 50.64 -26.77 18.67
C VAL A 293 51.41 -27.80 17.82
N PRO A 294 51.85 -28.92 18.43
CA PRO A 294 52.64 -29.92 17.73
C PRO A 294 51.77 -30.87 16.88
N LEU A 295 52.33 -31.31 15.75
CA LEU A 295 51.89 -32.47 14.97
C LEU A 295 52.28 -33.78 15.68
N ALA A 296 51.69 -34.88 15.21
CA ALA A 296 51.98 -36.22 15.73
C ALA A 296 53.45 -36.66 15.58
N ASP A 297 54.20 -36.04 14.67
CA ASP A 297 55.63 -36.27 14.45
C ASP A 297 56.54 -35.38 15.32
N GLY A 298 55.95 -34.52 16.18
CA GLY A 298 56.67 -33.60 17.05
C GLY A 298 57.11 -32.29 16.38
N THR A 299 56.80 -32.09 15.09
CA THR A 299 56.99 -30.78 14.43
C THR A 299 55.89 -29.81 14.85
N ILE A 300 56.14 -28.50 14.80
CA ILE A 300 55.13 -27.50 15.16
C ILE A 300 54.31 -27.16 13.92
N ASP A 301 52.99 -27.36 13.99
CA ASP A 301 52.07 -27.03 12.88
C ASP A 301 51.81 -25.52 12.85
N TYR A 302 51.40 -24.98 13.99
CA TYR A 302 51.15 -23.56 14.19
C TYR A 302 51.28 -23.19 15.67
N TRP A 303 51.21 -21.89 15.93
CA TRP A 303 51.21 -21.29 17.25
C TRP A 303 49.84 -20.69 17.56
N LEU A 304 49.36 -20.91 18.78
CA LEU A 304 48.24 -20.18 19.35
C LEU A 304 48.78 -19.02 20.15
N TRP A 305 48.36 -17.81 19.82
CA TRP A 305 48.72 -16.61 20.57
C TRP A 305 47.59 -16.29 21.53
N VAL A 306 47.86 -16.44 22.82
CA VAL A 306 46.91 -16.08 23.86
C VAL A 306 47.16 -14.64 24.24
N TRP A 307 46.24 -13.77 23.88
CA TRP A 307 46.32 -12.35 24.14
C TRP A 307 45.68 -12.00 25.47
N ASN A 308 46.31 -11.08 26.18
CA ASN A 308 45.77 -10.41 27.34
C ASN A 308 45.76 -8.91 27.04
N ILE A 309 44.55 -8.39 26.86
CA ILE A 309 44.27 -7.00 26.52
C ILE A 309 43.74 -6.32 27.76
N THR A 310 44.36 -5.21 28.14
CA THR A 310 43.96 -4.43 29.31
C THR A 310 43.73 -2.98 28.91
N GLY A 311 42.61 -2.41 29.37
CA GLY A 311 42.32 -0.99 29.24
C GLY A 311 42.12 -0.37 30.61
N ASN A 312 42.91 0.64 30.95
CA ASN A 312 42.72 1.36 32.20
C ASN A 312 41.57 2.37 32.04
N CYS A 313 40.41 2.06 32.61
CA CYS A 313 39.24 2.92 32.56
C CYS A 313 39.38 4.07 33.59
N SER A 314 38.98 5.29 33.23
CA SER A 314 38.99 6.46 34.13
C SER A 314 38.13 6.26 35.37
N GLU A 315 37.04 5.50 35.25
CA GLU A 315 36.05 5.26 36.30
C GLU A 315 36.01 3.79 36.74
N GLY A 316 37.13 3.20 37.15
CA GLY A 316 37.07 1.85 37.72
C GLY A 316 38.34 1.04 37.77
N GLN A 317 38.13 -0.28 37.94
CA GLN A 317 39.17 -1.28 37.75
C GLN A 317 39.50 -1.41 36.25
N PRO A 318 40.74 -1.80 35.91
CA PRO A 318 41.11 -2.05 34.53
C PRO A 318 40.21 -3.14 33.94
N SER A 319 39.70 -2.88 32.74
CA SER A 319 38.93 -3.86 31.97
C SER A 319 39.91 -4.80 31.27
N VAL A 320 39.69 -6.11 31.44
CA VAL A 320 40.60 -7.16 30.94
C VAL A 320 39.82 -8.09 30.01
N GLN A 321 40.37 -8.32 28.81
CA GLN A 321 39.84 -9.28 27.86
C GLN A 321 40.92 -10.24 27.37
N HIS A 322 40.51 -11.48 27.10
CA HIS A 322 41.40 -12.54 26.62
C HIS A 322 40.95 -13.00 25.24
N TYR A 323 41.92 -13.18 24.35
CA TYR A 323 41.69 -13.64 22.99
C TYR A 323 42.66 -14.76 22.63
N VAL A 324 42.29 -15.56 21.65
CA VAL A 324 43.16 -16.58 21.08
C VAL A 324 43.18 -16.41 19.57
N THR A 325 44.36 -16.19 19.01
CA THR A 325 44.57 -16.16 17.55
C THR A 325 45.55 -17.24 17.12
N ARG A 326 45.53 -17.59 15.84
CA ARG A 326 46.48 -18.49 15.21
C ARG A 326 47.55 -17.69 14.48
N SER A 327 48.79 -18.18 14.54
CA SER A 327 49.95 -17.68 13.78
C SER A 327 50.87 -18.84 13.41
N ASN A 328 51.58 -18.77 12.28
CA ASN A 328 52.62 -19.74 11.93
C ASN A 328 53.97 -19.43 12.60
N SER A 329 54.09 -18.34 13.36
CA SER A 329 55.32 -17.94 14.06
C SER A 329 55.06 -17.67 15.54
N SER A 330 56.06 -17.89 16.39
CA SER A 330 56.02 -17.56 17.83
C SER A 330 56.31 -16.08 18.12
N THR A 331 56.92 -15.37 17.17
CA THR A 331 57.44 -14.00 17.41
C THR A 331 56.92 -12.96 16.44
N VAL A 332 56.46 -13.37 15.25
CA VAL A 332 56.02 -12.44 14.20
C VAL A 332 54.52 -12.63 13.96
N PRO A 333 53.71 -11.56 14.07
CA PRO A 333 52.29 -11.66 13.77
C PRO A 333 52.11 -11.86 12.27
N GLU A 334 51.19 -12.74 11.88
CA GLU A 334 50.82 -12.89 10.47
C GLU A 334 50.05 -11.67 9.99
N THR A 335 50.72 -10.82 9.21
CA THR A 335 50.14 -9.53 8.82
C THR A 335 49.12 -9.59 7.69
N PHE A 336 49.15 -10.64 6.86
CA PHE A 336 48.32 -10.74 5.66
C PHE A 336 47.18 -11.77 5.78
N SER A 337 47.40 -12.88 6.48
CA SER A 337 46.43 -13.98 6.62
C SER A 337 45.64 -13.95 7.93
N SER A 338 46.17 -13.29 8.97
CA SER A 338 45.54 -13.23 10.29
C SER A 338 45.16 -11.79 10.63
N GLY A 339 43.90 -11.58 10.96
CA GLY A 339 43.38 -10.30 11.42
C GLY A 339 43.07 -10.36 12.90
N PHE A 340 43.61 -9.41 13.67
CA PHE A 340 43.34 -9.28 15.09
C PHE A 340 42.77 -7.90 15.40
N LEU A 341 41.53 -7.88 15.90
CA LEU A 341 40.82 -6.67 16.30
C LEU A 341 40.27 -6.87 17.73
N PRO A 342 41.12 -6.66 18.75
CA PRO A 342 40.68 -6.66 20.14
C PRO A 342 39.87 -5.41 20.47
N PHE A 343 38.92 -5.57 21.38
CA PHE A 343 38.21 -4.45 21.99
C PHE A 343 38.30 -4.52 23.52
N VAL A 344 38.14 -3.37 24.14
CA VAL A 344 37.98 -3.23 25.59
C VAL A 344 36.81 -2.29 25.84
N VAL A 345 35.90 -2.70 26.71
CA VAL A 345 34.73 -1.90 27.12
C VAL A 345 34.99 -1.32 28.50
N CYS A 346 34.75 -0.01 28.64
CA CYS A 346 34.95 0.76 29.86
C CYS A 346 33.71 1.61 30.20
N PRO A 347 33.28 1.66 31.47
CA PRO A 347 33.75 0.87 32.60
C PRO A 347 33.45 -0.64 32.45
N TYR A 348 34.11 -1.48 33.24
CA TYR A 348 33.93 -2.94 33.15
C TYR A 348 32.55 -3.37 33.70
N PRO A 349 31.65 -3.94 32.87
CA PRO A 349 30.24 -4.21 33.23
C PRO A 349 30.03 -5.19 34.38
N LEU A 350 31.02 -6.01 34.69
CA LEU A 350 30.85 -7.20 35.52
C LEU A 350 31.22 -7.02 37.01
N GLN A 351 31.74 -5.86 37.44
CA GLN A 351 32.25 -5.67 38.81
C GLN A 351 31.79 -4.41 39.55
N GLN A 352 30.97 -3.54 38.95
CA GLN A 352 30.57 -2.28 39.57
C GLN A 352 29.06 -2.22 39.80
N THR A 353 28.65 -2.07 41.06
CA THR A 353 27.23 -1.99 41.48
C THR A 353 26.80 -0.57 41.88
N ASN A 354 27.72 0.42 41.89
CA ASN A 354 27.50 1.74 42.52
C ASN A 354 27.83 2.94 41.62
N LEU A 355 27.86 2.77 40.29
CA LEU A 355 28.12 3.87 39.37
C LEU A 355 26.87 4.17 38.54
N SER A 356 26.55 5.45 38.40
CA SER A 356 25.52 5.95 37.47
C SER A 356 26.11 5.97 36.06
N TRP A 357 25.75 4.98 35.24
CA TRP A 357 26.28 4.84 33.89
C TRP A 357 25.39 5.60 32.90
N GLU A 358 25.84 6.77 32.48
CA GLU A 358 25.17 7.52 31.41
C GLU A 358 25.71 7.13 30.03
N HIS A 359 27.00 6.77 29.95
CA HIS A 359 27.68 6.37 28.72
C HIS A 359 28.76 5.33 29.02
N PHE A 360 29.26 4.68 27.98
CA PHE A 360 30.41 3.78 28.07
C PHE A 360 31.26 3.87 26.80
N THR A 361 32.53 3.53 26.91
CA THR A 361 33.52 3.67 25.84
C THR A 361 34.03 2.31 25.41
N VAL A 362 34.16 2.11 24.10
CA VAL A 362 34.78 0.95 23.48
C VAL A 362 36.10 1.38 22.86
N ALA A 363 37.21 0.85 23.38
CA ALA A 363 38.53 1.02 22.79
C ALA A 363 38.88 -0.17 21.92
N MET A 364 39.44 0.05 20.74
CA MET A 364 39.88 -1.01 19.84
C MET A 364 41.19 -0.68 19.17
N ASN A 365 42.05 -1.68 19.02
CA ASN A 365 43.38 -1.52 18.44
C ASN A 365 43.66 -2.63 17.43
N ALA A 366 43.50 -2.32 16.15
CA ALA A 366 43.60 -3.30 15.10
C ALA A 366 45.05 -3.65 14.77
N SER A 367 45.29 -4.90 14.39
CA SER A 367 46.60 -5.37 13.94
C SER A 367 46.48 -6.47 12.88
N GLY A 368 47.60 -6.77 12.22
CA GLY A 368 47.66 -7.69 11.10
C GLY A 368 46.82 -7.21 9.91
N ARG A 369 45.92 -8.07 9.40
CA ARG A 369 45.04 -7.74 8.26
C ARG A 369 44.19 -6.48 8.48
N TYR A 370 43.88 -6.15 9.73
CA TYR A 370 43.06 -5.00 10.08
C TYR A 370 43.87 -3.74 10.45
N GLY A 371 45.19 -3.74 10.26
CA GLY A 371 46.08 -2.62 10.62
C GLY A 371 45.82 -1.29 9.89
N PHE A 372 44.82 -1.23 9.00
CA PHE A 372 44.31 0.02 8.44
C PHE A 372 43.50 0.86 9.45
N LEU A 373 42.97 0.23 10.51
CA LEU A 373 42.21 0.90 11.55
C LEU A 373 43.14 1.28 12.71
N PRO A 374 43.36 2.58 12.99
CA PRO A 374 44.18 3.01 14.11
C PRO A 374 43.49 2.70 15.45
N LEU A 375 44.22 2.90 16.56
CA LEU A 375 43.62 2.89 17.90
C LEU A 375 42.41 3.84 17.91
N THR A 376 41.23 3.27 18.11
CA THR A 376 39.95 3.95 17.97
C THR A 376 39.20 3.87 19.29
N LEU A 377 38.61 4.98 19.70
CA LEU A 377 37.75 5.11 20.87
C LEU A 377 36.35 5.47 20.39
N CYS A 378 35.37 4.63 20.70
CA CYS A 378 33.96 4.88 20.43
C CYS A 378 33.23 5.12 21.75
N GLU A 379 32.73 6.33 21.95
CA GLU A 379 31.86 6.65 23.08
C GLU A 379 30.41 6.36 22.68
N ILE A 380 29.73 5.55 23.48
CA ILE A 380 28.35 5.10 23.25
C ILE A 380 27.49 5.71 24.35
N ASN A 381 26.59 6.61 23.96
CA ASN A 381 25.59 7.20 24.82
C ASN A 381 24.20 6.67 24.41
N PRO A 382 23.61 5.71 25.15
CA PRO A 382 22.30 5.18 24.84
C PRO A 382 21.19 6.22 25.03
N LEU A 383 20.24 6.24 24.11
CA LEU A 383 19.14 7.21 24.07
C LEU A 383 17.80 6.48 23.95
N ILE A 384 16.82 6.91 24.75
CA ILE A 384 15.43 6.52 24.53
C ILE A 384 14.86 7.46 23.47
N THR A 385 14.31 6.89 22.41
CA THR A 385 13.72 7.63 21.30
C THR A 385 12.22 7.49 21.28
N THR A 386 11.56 8.48 20.71
CA THR A 386 10.20 8.32 20.19
C THR A 386 10.29 8.32 18.68
N SER A 387 9.90 7.22 18.06
CA SER A 387 10.04 6.95 16.64
C SER A 387 8.68 6.78 15.97
N LEU A 388 8.55 7.30 14.76
CA LEU A 388 7.47 6.94 13.85
C LEU A 388 7.86 5.66 13.13
N VAL A 389 7.10 4.59 13.38
CA VAL A 389 7.34 3.25 12.87
C VAL A 389 6.30 2.93 11.82
N SER A 390 6.76 2.59 10.62
CA SER A 390 5.91 2.16 9.51
C SER A 390 6.06 0.66 9.30
N TYR A 391 4.95 -0.06 9.40
CA TYR A 391 4.84 -1.49 9.16
C TYR A 391 4.19 -1.67 7.80
N SER A 392 4.98 -1.94 6.77
CA SER A 392 4.47 -2.06 5.41
C SER A 392 5.19 -3.17 4.63
N ASN A 393 4.44 -3.91 3.81
CA ASN A 393 5.00 -4.93 2.89
C ASN A 393 5.98 -5.94 3.53
N GLY A 394 5.75 -6.34 4.78
CA GLY A 394 6.63 -7.28 5.50
C GLY A 394 7.87 -6.65 6.15
N VAL A 395 8.12 -5.35 5.95
CA VAL A 395 9.27 -4.62 6.50
C VAL A 395 8.82 -3.58 7.52
N ILE A 396 9.60 -3.45 8.60
CA ILE A 396 9.48 -2.40 9.61
C ILE A 396 10.48 -1.29 9.29
N ASP A 397 9.99 -0.09 9.06
CA ASP A 397 10.80 1.10 8.87
C ASP A 397 10.67 2.05 10.07
N THR A 398 11.77 2.65 10.50
CA THR A 398 11.81 3.46 11.72
C THR A 398 12.40 4.83 11.44
N THR A 399 11.72 5.88 11.92
CA THR A 399 12.21 7.26 11.82
C THR A 399 12.12 7.93 13.19
N VAL A 400 13.27 8.41 13.70
CA VAL A 400 13.34 9.04 15.02
C VAL A 400 12.72 10.43 14.97
N ILE A 401 11.72 10.69 15.80
CA ILE A 401 11.09 12.02 15.95
C ILE A 401 11.81 12.84 17.02
N SER A 402 12.07 12.21 18.17
CA SER A 402 12.74 12.84 19.30
C SER A 402 13.57 11.83 20.07
N SER A 403 14.57 12.31 20.79
CA SER A 403 15.46 11.52 21.63
C SER A 403 15.65 12.18 23.00
N ARG A 404 15.86 11.35 24.01
CA ARG A 404 16.29 11.76 25.35
C ARG A 404 17.41 10.85 25.82
N SER A 405 18.37 11.38 26.56
CA SER A 405 19.38 10.56 27.25
C SER A 405 18.72 9.71 28.33
N LEU A 406 19.37 8.60 28.68
CA LEU A 406 19.00 7.86 29.88
C LEU A 406 19.27 8.74 31.11
N ASP A 407 18.27 8.89 31.96
CA ASP A 407 18.45 9.53 33.27
C ASP A 407 19.29 8.60 34.17
N GLY A 408 19.96 9.15 35.20
CA GLY A 408 20.77 8.35 36.14
C GLY A 408 20.02 7.22 36.88
N GLY A 409 18.69 7.15 36.76
CA GLY A 409 17.86 6.05 37.24
C GLY A 409 17.88 4.78 36.37
N SER A 410 18.40 4.84 35.14
CA SER A 410 18.43 3.73 34.18
C SER A 410 19.80 3.04 34.07
N SER A 411 20.54 2.97 35.18
CA SER A 411 21.90 2.42 35.19
C SER A 411 21.96 0.94 34.79
N ASN A 412 20.92 0.14 35.07
CA ASN A 412 20.93 -1.29 34.73
C ASN A 412 20.81 -1.51 33.22
N LEU A 413 20.05 -0.66 32.52
CA LEU A 413 19.94 -0.70 31.07
C LEU A 413 21.30 -0.41 30.42
N THR A 414 22.00 0.66 30.84
CA THR A 414 23.35 0.96 30.34
C THR A 414 24.33 -0.16 30.67
N GLN A 415 24.27 -0.74 31.87
CA GLN A 415 25.11 -1.87 32.27
C GLN A 415 24.86 -3.11 31.40
N PHE A 416 23.60 -3.42 31.10
CA PHE A 416 23.25 -4.50 30.19
C PHE A 416 23.81 -4.26 28.79
N LEU A 417 23.65 -3.06 28.23
CA LEU A 417 24.17 -2.70 26.91
C LEU A 417 25.69 -2.83 26.84
N ALA A 418 26.40 -2.32 27.83
CA ALA A 418 27.85 -2.46 27.93
C ALA A 418 28.28 -3.94 28.07
N ALA A 419 27.52 -4.76 28.80
CA ALA A 419 27.76 -6.20 28.90
C ALA A 419 27.59 -6.92 27.56
N ILE A 420 26.56 -6.56 26.78
CA ILE A 420 26.37 -7.09 25.42
C ILE A 420 27.52 -6.68 24.51
N VAL A 421 27.91 -5.41 24.50
CA VAL A 421 29.04 -4.93 23.70
C VAL A 421 30.34 -5.63 24.09
N ASN A 422 30.57 -5.85 25.39
CA ASN A 422 31.72 -6.60 25.90
C ASN A 422 31.64 -8.10 25.55
N HIS A 423 30.46 -8.66 25.41
CA HIS A 423 30.30 -10.03 24.92
C HIS A 423 30.66 -10.12 23.44
N GLN A 424 30.09 -9.24 22.62
CA GLN A 424 30.36 -9.14 21.18
C GLN A 424 31.83 -8.92 20.88
N SER A 425 32.51 -8.11 21.69
CA SER A 425 33.94 -7.87 21.48
C SER A 425 34.79 -9.12 21.59
N VAL A 426 34.38 -10.10 22.40
CA VAL A 426 35.10 -11.36 22.58
C VAL A 426 34.68 -12.37 21.52
N THR A 427 33.38 -12.48 21.24
CA THR A 427 32.85 -13.54 20.37
C THR A 427 33.02 -13.29 18.88
N THR A 428 33.19 -12.02 18.47
CA THR A 428 33.45 -11.67 17.07
C THR A 428 34.86 -12.00 16.60
N GLN A 429 35.81 -12.21 17.52
CA GLN A 429 37.19 -12.57 17.20
C GLN A 429 37.35 -14.10 17.12
N GLY A 430 37.56 -14.61 15.91
CA GLY A 430 37.98 -15.98 15.67
C GLY A 430 39.50 -16.15 15.72
N LEU A 431 39.97 -17.34 15.33
CA LEU A 431 41.41 -17.66 15.33
C LEU A 431 42.21 -16.82 14.33
N THR A 432 41.63 -16.51 13.16
CA THR A 432 42.33 -15.79 12.08
C THR A 432 41.56 -14.60 11.53
N THR A 433 40.29 -14.48 11.90
CA THR A 433 39.37 -13.46 11.37
C THR A 433 38.59 -12.81 12.49
N ASN A 434 38.08 -11.61 12.22
CA ASN A 434 37.13 -10.92 13.06
C ASN A 434 35.96 -10.48 12.18
N ALA A 435 34.72 -10.79 12.56
CA ALA A 435 33.56 -10.47 11.74
C ALA A 435 33.40 -8.95 11.47
N ILE A 436 33.66 -8.13 12.50
CA ILE A 436 33.64 -6.66 12.40
C ILE A 436 34.81 -6.18 11.53
N GLY A 437 36.01 -6.71 11.81
CA GLY A 437 37.21 -6.39 11.05
C GLY A 437 37.08 -6.74 9.56
N ASP A 438 36.47 -7.88 9.23
CA ASP A 438 36.24 -8.32 7.86
C ASP A 438 35.23 -7.44 7.13
N ALA A 439 34.16 -7.02 7.80
CA ALA A 439 33.20 -6.06 7.24
C ALA A 439 33.86 -4.70 6.94
N LEU A 440 34.62 -4.17 7.90
CA LEU A 440 35.39 -2.93 7.72
C LEU A 440 36.48 -3.08 6.64
N TYR A 441 37.15 -4.23 6.56
CA TYR A 441 38.17 -4.50 5.55
C TYR A 441 37.56 -4.55 4.14
N ALA A 442 36.38 -5.15 3.97
CA ALA A 442 35.68 -5.16 2.69
C ALA A 442 35.35 -3.73 2.23
N ILE A 443 34.90 -2.89 3.16
CA ILE A 443 34.66 -1.46 2.92
C ILE A 443 35.96 -0.76 2.53
N TYR A 444 37.01 -0.91 3.34
CA TYR A 444 38.32 -0.33 3.12
C TYR A 444 38.86 -0.64 1.72
N VAL A 445 38.87 -1.92 1.32
CA VAL A 445 39.33 -2.36 0.00
C VAL A 445 38.46 -1.78 -1.13
N SER A 446 37.14 -1.73 -0.95
CA SER A 446 36.23 -1.18 -1.97
C SER A 446 36.42 0.32 -2.18
N ALA A 447 36.73 1.05 -1.11
CA ALA A 447 36.89 2.50 -1.12
C ALA A 447 38.32 2.90 -1.53
N SER A 448 39.34 2.18 -1.07
CA SER A 448 40.76 2.44 -1.41
C SER A 448 41.06 2.26 -2.90
N GLY A 449 40.25 1.48 -3.62
CA GLY A 449 40.37 1.31 -5.08
C GLY A 449 39.92 2.52 -5.90
N LYS A 450 39.29 3.53 -5.27
CA LYS A 450 38.85 4.76 -5.94
C LYS A 450 39.92 5.84 -5.76
N ASN A 451 40.58 6.26 -6.85
CA ASN A 451 41.69 7.24 -6.87
C ASN A 451 41.36 8.65 -6.32
N SER A 452 40.16 8.88 -5.80
CA SER A 452 39.63 10.20 -5.43
C SER A 452 39.47 10.43 -3.93
N ILE A 453 39.72 9.44 -3.07
CA ILE A 453 39.52 9.54 -1.62
C ILE A 453 40.89 9.59 -0.93
N SER A 454 41.13 10.61 -0.12
CA SER A 454 42.35 10.71 0.69
C SER A 454 42.36 9.67 1.81
N ALA A 455 43.56 9.36 2.36
CA ALA A 455 43.68 8.41 3.47
C ALA A 455 42.91 8.87 4.73
N GLU A 456 42.82 10.18 4.96
CA GLU A 456 42.10 10.75 6.10
C GLU A 456 40.58 10.62 5.95
N GLU A 457 40.05 10.95 4.77
CA GLU A 457 38.62 10.76 4.45
C GLU A 457 38.21 9.29 4.53
N LEU A 458 39.10 8.38 4.14
CA LEU A 458 38.86 6.94 4.24
C LEU A 458 38.76 6.47 5.70
N ILE A 459 39.62 6.96 6.59
CA ILE A 459 39.53 6.62 8.01
C ILE A 459 38.28 7.24 8.63
N ASP A 460 37.94 8.48 8.30
CA ASP A 460 36.72 9.12 8.81
C ASP A 460 35.46 8.40 8.36
N LEU A 461 35.46 7.87 7.13
CA LEU A 461 34.41 6.97 6.65
C LEU A 461 34.34 5.71 7.52
N LEU A 462 35.46 5.01 7.74
CA LEU A 462 35.50 3.81 8.59
C LEU A 462 35.04 4.07 10.03
N LEU A 463 35.35 5.24 10.59
CA LEU A 463 34.88 5.63 11.92
C LEU A 463 33.36 5.81 11.94
N ARG A 464 32.77 6.45 10.92
CA ARG A 464 31.31 6.55 10.80
C ARG A 464 30.65 5.19 10.66
N GLU A 465 31.25 4.26 9.91
CA GLU A 465 30.75 2.89 9.80
C GLU A 465 30.72 2.18 11.15
N LEU A 466 31.76 2.38 11.94
CA LEU A 466 31.85 1.83 13.27
C LEU A 466 30.83 2.46 14.22
N GLU A 467 30.54 3.76 14.08
CA GLU A 467 29.43 4.42 14.79
C GLU A 467 28.08 3.77 14.44
N GLN A 468 27.81 3.58 13.14
CA GLN A 468 26.59 2.91 12.69
C GLN A 468 26.51 1.46 13.19
N TYR A 469 27.63 0.74 13.16
CA TYR A 469 27.72 -0.64 13.64
C TYR A 469 27.31 -0.75 15.11
N TRP A 470 27.94 0.04 15.99
CA TRP A 470 27.60 0.00 17.41
C TRP A 470 26.18 0.48 17.66
N ARG A 471 25.71 1.50 16.93
CA ARG A 471 24.30 1.93 17.02
C ARG A 471 23.34 0.80 16.67
N GLY A 472 23.60 0.05 15.59
CA GLY A 472 22.80 -1.11 15.19
C GLY A 472 22.80 -2.24 16.23
N VAL A 473 23.91 -2.46 16.94
CA VAL A 473 24.00 -3.42 18.07
C VAL A 473 23.13 -2.97 19.24
N ILE A 474 23.15 -1.68 19.60
CA ILE A 474 22.34 -1.12 20.69
C ILE A 474 20.85 -1.16 20.33
N GLU A 475 20.50 -0.78 19.12
CA GLU A 475 19.11 -0.82 18.63
C GLU A 475 18.57 -2.25 18.67
N PHE A 476 19.33 -3.23 18.17
CA PHE A 476 18.93 -4.63 18.30
C PHE A 476 18.74 -5.06 19.76
N SER A 477 19.65 -4.66 20.65
CA SER A 477 19.57 -4.99 22.07
C SER A 477 18.32 -4.40 22.72
N GLY A 478 17.92 -3.20 22.34
CA GLY A 478 16.66 -2.59 22.75
C GLY A 478 15.44 -3.36 22.28
N THR A 479 15.40 -3.71 20.99
CA THR A 479 14.31 -4.51 20.39
C THR A 479 14.21 -5.88 21.04
N PHE A 480 15.35 -6.53 21.34
CA PHE A 480 15.40 -7.78 22.07
C PHE A 480 14.78 -7.62 23.46
N LEU A 481 15.21 -6.64 24.25
CA LEU A 481 14.68 -6.43 25.61
C LEU A 481 13.18 -6.14 25.58
N ARG A 482 12.73 -5.25 24.70
CA ARG A 482 11.31 -4.92 24.57
C ARG A 482 10.49 -6.17 24.21
N SER A 483 10.95 -6.95 23.24
CA SER A 483 10.29 -8.20 22.83
C SER A 483 10.28 -9.22 23.97
N ALA A 484 11.41 -9.40 24.63
CA ALA A 484 11.61 -10.39 25.68
C ALA A 484 10.78 -10.14 26.94
N PHE A 485 10.64 -8.88 27.35
CA PHE A 485 9.84 -8.48 28.51
C PHE A 485 8.36 -8.29 28.18
N SER A 486 8.01 -8.16 26.89
CA SER A 486 6.62 -8.14 26.42
C SER A 486 6.10 -9.51 25.99
N ALA A 487 6.98 -10.52 25.85
CA ALA A 487 6.62 -11.86 25.37
C ALA A 487 5.66 -12.59 26.32
N TYR A 488 4.66 -13.26 25.74
CA TYR A 488 3.72 -14.10 26.48
C TYR A 488 4.46 -15.28 27.13
N PRO A 489 4.13 -15.69 28.37
CA PRO A 489 2.98 -15.29 29.18
C PRO A 489 3.24 -14.16 30.19
N ARG A 490 4.33 -13.39 30.06
CA ARG A 490 4.60 -12.29 30.98
C ARG A 490 3.61 -11.14 30.70
N GLU A 491 2.80 -10.81 31.69
CA GLU A 491 1.96 -9.62 31.63
C GLU A 491 2.77 -8.40 32.11
N VAL A 492 2.81 -7.37 31.28
CA VAL A 492 3.42 -6.08 31.64
C VAL A 492 2.44 -5.34 32.54
N PRO A 493 2.82 -4.95 33.77
CA PRO A 493 1.91 -4.24 34.67
C PRO A 493 1.61 -2.84 34.16
N ALA A 494 0.44 -2.29 34.52
CA ALA A 494 -0.02 -0.99 34.02
C ALA A 494 0.96 0.17 34.27
N GLU A 495 1.75 0.11 35.34
CA GLU A 495 2.79 1.11 35.67
C GLU A 495 4.01 1.07 34.74
N ALA A 496 4.18 -0.01 33.99
CA ALA A 496 5.25 -0.20 33.01
C ALA A 496 4.76 -0.04 31.56
N GLN A 497 3.52 0.42 31.37
CA GLN A 497 2.90 0.60 30.06
C GLN A 497 2.92 2.08 29.65
N ILE A 498 3.34 2.35 28.42
CA ILE A 498 3.20 3.66 27.77
C ILE A 498 2.20 3.54 26.61
N PRO A 499 1.31 4.54 26.40
CA PRO A 499 0.36 4.48 25.29
C PRO A 499 1.07 4.55 23.93
N VAL A 500 0.61 3.73 23.00
CA VAL A 500 0.98 3.77 21.58
C VAL A 500 -0.19 4.35 20.81
N SER A 501 0.09 5.34 19.96
CA SER A 501 -0.90 5.95 19.08
C SER A 501 -0.41 5.96 17.65
N GLY A 502 -1.34 5.80 16.71
CA GLY A 502 -1.01 5.86 15.30
C GLY A 502 -2.24 5.69 14.44
N HIS A 503 -2.02 5.28 13.20
CA HIS A 503 -3.08 4.98 12.27
C HIS A 503 -2.78 3.72 11.49
N GLU A 504 -3.82 2.96 11.22
CA GLU A 504 -3.81 1.88 10.26
C GLU A 504 -4.37 2.40 8.94
N THR A 505 -3.63 2.21 7.86
CA THR A 505 -4.11 2.44 6.48
C THR A 505 -4.43 1.10 5.84
N ILE A 506 -5.66 0.96 5.37
CA ILE A 506 -6.12 -0.21 4.64
C ILE A 506 -6.37 0.20 3.20
N VAL A 507 -5.76 -0.53 2.27
CA VAL A 507 -6.04 -0.40 0.83
C VAL A 507 -6.99 -1.53 0.46
N SER A 508 -8.16 -1.18 -0.10
CA SER A 508 -9.15 -2.16 -0.56
C SER A 508 -9.82 -1.68 -1.85
N THR A 509 -10.67 -2.52 -2.43
CA THR A 509 -11.51 -2.15 -3.57
C THR A 509 -12.87 -1.69 -3.06
N GLY A 510 -13.39 -0.59 -3.58
CA GLY A 510 -14.71 -0.10 -3.20
C GLY A 510 -15.12 1.14 -3.98
N TRP A 511 -16.03 1.91 -3.41
CA TRP A 511 -16.49 3.17 -3.96
C TRP A 511 -16.16 4.29 -2.99
N TYR A 512 -15.41 5.27 -3.48
CA TYR A 512 -15.01 6.44 -2.73
C TYR A 512 -15.21 7.68 -3.56
N ARG A 513 -15.55 8.78 -2.89
CA ARG A 513 -15.66 10.10 -3.50
C ARG A 513 -14.27 10.63 -3.89
N GLN A 514 -13.77 10.21 -5.04
CA GLN A 514 -12.49 10.72 -5.56
C GLN A 514 -12.55 12.21 -5.93
N SER A 515 -13.70 12.70 -6.40
CA SER A 515 -13.91 14.13 -6.72
C SER A 515 -15.40 14.48 -6.84
N ALA A 516 -15.72 15.78 -6.84
CA ALA A 516 -17.07 16.25 -7.17
C ALA A 516 -17.52 15.82 -8.58
N ILE A 517 -16.57 15.53 -9.47
CA ILE A 517 -16.81 15.09 -10.84
C ILE A 517 -17.46 13.71 -10.89
N TRP A 518 -17.24 12.85 -9.87
CA TRP A 518 -17.91 11.55 -9.79
C TRP A 518 -19.44 11.69 -9.73
N GLY A 519 -19.96 12.80 -9.17
CA GLY A 519 -21.38 13.12 -9.20
C GLY A 519 -21.94 13.37 -10.60
N PHE A 520 -21.11 13.75 -11.59
CA PHE A 520 -21.55 13.94 -12.97
C PHE A 520 -21.88 12.63 -13.68
N THR A 521 -21.45 11.48 -13.15
CA THR A 521 -21.80 10.17 -13.71
C THR A 521 -23.31 9.89 -13.65
N ILE A 522 -24.05 10.53 -12.76
CA ILE A 522 -25.52 10.36 -12.68
C ILE A 522 -26.27 11.21 -13.71
N LEU A 523 -25.64 12.24 -14.30
CA LEU A 523 -26.32 13.20 -15.17
C LEU A 523 -26.93 12.52 -16.41
N PRO A 524 -26.22 11.66 -17.17
CA PRO A 524 -26.82 11.01 -18.33
C PRO A 524 -27.99 10.08 -17.94
N ILE A 525 -27.90 9.42 -16.78
CA ILE A 525 -28.98 8.57 -16.24
C ILE A 525 -30.22 9.41 -15.94
N THR A 526 -30.04 10.56 -15.28
CA THR A 526 -31.15 11.50 -14.99
C THR A 526 -31.75 12.11 -16.24
N ALA A 527 -30.92 12.53 -17.21
CA ALA A 527 -31.38 13.14 -18.44
C ALA A 527 -32.21 12.17 -19.28
N VAL A 528 -31.76 10.92 -19.41
CA VAL A 528 -32.53 9.87 -20.11
C VAL A 528 -33.85 9.58 -19.39
N ALA A 529 -33.86 9.51 -18.05
CA ALA A 529 -35.10 9.33 -17.29
C ALA A 529 -36.10 10.48 -17.50
N LEU A 530 -35.63 11.72 -17.44
CA LEU A 530 -36.46 12.91 -17.65
C LEU A 530 -37.00 12.97 -19.09
N MET A 531 -36.18 12.65 -20.09
CA MET A 531 -36.63 12.56 -21.49
C MET A 531 -37.71 11.49 -21.65
N MET A 532 -37.57 10.33 -20.98
CA MET A 532 -38.57 9.27 -21.03
C MET A 532 -39.88 9.70 -20.36
N TYR A 533 -39.82 10.33 -19.18
CA TYR A 533 -41.02 10.86 -18.53
C TYR A 533 -41.72 11.92 -19.38
N ALA A 534 -40.95 12.83 -19.99
CA ALA A 534 -41.49 13.84 -20.90
C ALA A 534 -42.16 13.18 -22.13
N ALA A 535 -41.54 12.15 -22.71
CA ALA A 535 -42.10 11.41 -23.84
C ALA A 535 -43.43 10.73 -23.46
N VAL A 536 -43.51 10.07 -22.30
CA VAL A 536 -44.74 9.39 -21.86
C VAL A 536 -45.84 10.40 -21.49
N VAL A 537 -45.50 11.52 -20.84
CA VAL A 537 -46.47 12.58 -20.54
C VAL A 537 -46.98 13.20 -21.83
N TYR A 538 -46.11 13.44 -22.81
CA TYR A 538 -46.49 13.96 -24.11
C TYR A 538 -47.42 13.01 -24.86
N THR A 539 -47.10 11.70 -24.92
CA THR A 539 -47.96 10.73 -25.61
C THR A 539 -49.30 10.56 -24.92
N LEU A 540 -49.35 10.52 -23.58
CA LEU A 540 -50.61 10.48 -22.83
C LEU A 540 -51.44 11.74 -23.05
N TRP A 541 -50.84 12.93 -22.91
CA TRP A 541 -51.50 14.20 -23.17
C TRP A 541 -52.07 14.25 -24.58
N HIS A 542 -51.29 13.81 -25.57
CA HIS A 542 -51.72 13.77 -26.96
C HIS A 542 -52.94 12.85 -27.13
N VAL A 543 -52.87 11.60 -26.66
CA VAL A 543 -53.98 10.63 -26.72
C VAL A 543 -55.25 11.15 -26.03
N PHE A 544 -55.11 11.87 -24.92
CA PHE A 544 -56.25 12.48 -24.22
C PHE A 544 -56.85 13.67 -24.96
N THR A 545 -56.03 14.48 -25.63
CA THR A 545 -56.49 15.72 -26.31
C THR A 545 -57.03 15.50 -27.71
N THR A 546 -56.47 14.58 -28.49
CA THR A 546 -56.90 14.34 -29.88
C THR A 546 -58.04 13.32 -30.00
N GLY A 547 -58.31 12.56 -28.93
CA GLY A 547 -59.33 11.50 -28.93
C GLY A 547 -58.93 10.34 -29.86
N CYS A 548 -59.25 9.10 -29.47
CA CYS A 548 -59.00 7.94 -30.34
C CYS A 548 -59.94 8.00 -31.56
N GLN A 549 -59.56 8.71 -32.62
CA GLN A 549 -60.05 8.36 -33.95
C GLN A 549 -59.51 6.96 -34.26
N GLU A 550 -60.39 6.03 -34.64
CA GLU A 550 -60.05 4.71 -35.18
C GLU A 550 -59.26 4.89 -36.49
N ALA A 551 -57.99 5.26 -36.38
CA ALA A 551 -57.10 5.42 -37.52
C ALA A 551 -56.35 4.11 -37.76
N PHE A 552 -57.03 3.13 -38.37
CA PHE A 552 -56.39 1.93 -38.94
C PHE A 552 -55.58 2.23 -40.24
N ASP A 553 -55.30 3.51 -40.53
CA ASP A 553 -54.71 3.97 -41.79
C ASP A 553 -53.41 4.79 -41.63
N THR A 554 -52.77 4.77 -40.46
CA THR A 554 -51.45 5.40 -40.27
C THR A 554 -50.31 4.44 -40.59
N PHE A 555 -49.30 4.95 -41.31
CA PHE A 555 -48.06 4.23 -41.60
C PHE A 555 -47.32 3.88 -40.30
N ASP A 556 -47.32 2.60 -39.92
CA ASP A 556 -46.48 2.06 -38.86
C ASP A 556 -45.08 1.68 -39.39
N PRO A 557 -44.02 2.46 -39.07
CA PRO A 557 -42.66 2.13 -39.48
C PRO A 557 -42.06 0.92 -38.75
N SER A 558 -42.71 0.41 -37.70
CA SER A 558 -42.30 -0.80 -37.00
C SER A 558 -42.86 -2.08 -37.62
N ASN A 559 -43.87 -1.97 -38.49
CA ASN A 559 -44.41 -3.07 -39.26
C ASN A 559 -43.59 -3.28 -40.55
N PRO A 560 -42.84 -4.40 -40.69
CA PRO A 560 -42.00 -4.64 -41.88
C PRO A 560 -42.82 -4.72 -43.17
N ILE A 561 -44.12 -5.03 -43.09
CA ILE A 561 -45.03 -5.03 -44.23
C ILE A 561 -45.30 -3.61 -44.73
N HIS A 562 -45.50 -2.64 -43.82
CA HIS A 562 -45.69 -1.24 -44.21
C HIS A 562 -44.43 -0.67 -44.86
N VAL A 563 -43.25 -0.99 -44.32
CA VAL A 563 -41.95 -0.59 -44.90
C VAL A 563 -41.71 -1.26 -46.26
N MET A 564 -42.01 -2.56 -46.39
CA MET A 564 -41.93 -3.26 -47.68
C MET A 564 -42.91 -2.69 -48.70
N MET A 565 -44.16 -2.39 -48.31
CA MET A 565 -45.15 -1.80 -49.22
C MET A 565 -44.70 -0.44 -49.77
N VAL A 566 -44.14 0.46 -48.94
CA VAL A 566 -43.59 1.76 -49.39
C VAL A 566 -42.40 1.57 -50.33
N SER A 567 -41.54 0.57 -50.07
CA SER A 567 -40.42 0.26 -50.97
C SER A 567 -40.85 -0.37 -52.30
N SER A 568 -41.99 -1.06 -52.33
CA SER A 568 -42.52 -1.79 -53.49
C SER A 568 -43.32 -0.92 -54.47
N THR A 569 -43.78 0.26 -54.06
CA THR A 569 -44.51 1.20 -54.93
C THR A 569 -43.67 1.79 -56.07
N ARG A 570 -42.38 1.43 -56.17
CA ARG A 570 -41.45 1.86 -57.22
C ARG A 570 -41.71 1.22 -58.61
N ASP A 571 -42.42 0.09 -58.68
CA ASP A 571 -42.60 -0.70 -59.92
C ASP A 571 -44.03 -0.73 -60.48
N SER A 572 -44.94 0.11 -59.98
CA SER A 572 -46.30 0.23 -60.54
C SER A 572 -46.31 1.26 -61.68
N ASN A 573 -46.45 0.78 -62.92
CA ASN A 573 -46.38 1.55 -64.17
C ASN A 573 -47.38 2.72 -64.33
N ASP A 574 -48.28 2.97 -63.38
CA ASP A 574 -49.19 4.15 -63.37
C ASP A 574 -48.58 5.39 -62.71
N ILE A 575 -47.35 5.28 -62.17
CA ILE A 575 -46.60 6.39 -61.57
C ILE A 575 -45.34 6.72 -62.41
N LYS A 576 -45.43 6.55 -63.74
CA LYS A 576 -44.38 7.02 -64.67
C LYS A 576 -44.70 8.39 -65.26
N ASP A 577 -45.97 8.68 -65.51
CA ASP A 577 -46.36 9.91 -66.21
C ASP A 577 -46.30 11.20 -65.36
N ASN A 578 -45.90 11.11 -64.09
CA ASN A 578 -45.71 12.29 -63.23
C ASN A 578 -44.42 12.29 -62.39
N LEU A 579 -43.52 11.33 -62.61
CA LEU A 579 -42.29 11.17 -61.81
C LEU A 579 -40.99 11.20 -62.63
N ASP A 580 -41.04 11.07 -63.95
CA ASP A 580 -39.85 11.15 -64.80
C ASP A 580 -39.19 12.56 -64.76
N ASP A 581 -39.97 13.64 -64.57
CA ASP A 581 -39.44 15.00 -64.35
C ASP A 581 -38.94 15.27 -62.92
N SER A 582 -39.20 14.38 -61.95
CA SER A 582 -38.77 14.55 -60.54
C SER A 582 -37.58 13.67 -60.15
N SER A 583 -37.09 12.85 -61.07
CA SER A 583 -35.96 11.94 -60.82
C SER A 583 -34.60 12.65 -60.76
N ALA A 584 -34.53 13.93 -61.12
CA ALA A 584 -33.41 14.82 -60.79
C ALA A 584 -33.66 15.48 -59.42
N GLY A 585 -33.45 14.75 -58.32
CA GLY A 585 -34.00 15.21 -57.04
C GLY A 585 -33.44 14.63 -55.75
N PHE A 586 -32.18 14.18 -55.69
CA PHE A 586 -31.42 14.17 -54.42
C PHE A 586 -30.62 15.48 -54.22
N GLU A 587 -31.02 16.55 -54.89
CA GLU A 587 -30.56 17.91 -54.59
C GLU A 587 -31.38 18.53 -53.46
N ARG A 588 -30.82 19.54 -52.76
CA ARG A 588 -31.46 20.25 -51.62
C ARG A 588 -32.93 20.64 -51.84
N GLY A 589 -33.37 20.89 -53.08
CA GLY A 589 -34.76 21.21 -53.41
C GLY A 589 -35.73 20.01 -53.42
N GLY A 590 -35.24 18.80 -53.64
CA GLY A 590 -36.06 17.57 -53.66
C GLY A 590 -36.43 17.08 -52.25
N MET A 591 -35.60 17.36 -51.25
CA MET A 591 -35.93 17.09 -49.83
C MET A 591 -37.02 18.04 -49.31
N ALA A 592 -36.94 19.33 -49.65
CA ALA A 592 -37.95 20.32 -49.26
C ALA A 592 -39.36 20.03 -49.84
N ARG A 593 -39.45 19.45 -51.05
CA ARG A 593 -40.76 19.01 -51.61
C ARG A 593 -41.25 17.67 -51.03
N ASN A 594 -40.35 16.84 -50.51
CA ASN A 594 -40.72 15.58 -49.85
C ASN A 594 -41.19 15.78 -48.39
N GLU A 595 -41.01 16.97 -47.81
CA GLU A 595 -41.48 17.32 -46.47
C GLU A 595 -42.99 17.54 -46.40
N GLU A 596 -43.63 17.99 -47.48
CA GLU A 596 -45.08 18.16 -47.60
C GLU A 596 -45.82 16.85 -47.90
N LEU A 597 -45.09 15.80 -48.27
CA LEU A 597 -45.65 14.52 -48.67
C LEU A 597 -46.09 13.71 -47.44
N ARG A 598 -47.35 13.88 -47.04
CA ARG A 598 -48.01 13.00 -46.08
C ARG A 598 -48.49 11.75 -46.82
N VAL A 599 -48.07 10.57 -46.36
CA VAL A 599 -48.46 9.31 -46.99
C VAL A 599 -49.61 8.70 -46.18
N GLN A 600 -50.79 8.56 -46.79
CA GLN A 600 -51.96 7.95 -46.17
C GLN A 600 -52.28 6.62 -46.89
N LEU A 601 -52.58 5.56 -46.14
CA LEU A 601 -53.16 4.35 -46.72
C LEU A 601 -54.62 4.62 -47.06
N THR A 602 -55.02 4.28 -48.28
CA THR A 602 -56.43 4.35 -48.71
C THR A 602 -56.85 3.01 -49.31
N ASP A 603 -58.08 2.59 -49.03
CA ASP A 603 -58.66 1.37 -49.59
C ASP A 603 -59.10 1.63 -51.03
N VAL A 604 -58.56 0.86 -51.98
CA VAL A 604 -58.92 0.99 -53.40
C VAL A 604 -60.07 0.03 -53.76
N ILE A 605 -60.12 -1.15 -53.12
CA ILE A 605 -61.09 -2.24 -53.26
C ILE A 605 -61.09 -3.03 -51.93
N PRO A 606 -62.17 -3.75 -51.53
CA PRO A 606 -62.10 -4.64 -50.36
C PRO A 606 -60.87 -5.55 -50.43
N ASN A 607 -59.98 -5.47 -49.43
CA ASN A 607 -58.72 -6.19 -49.29
C ASN A 607 -57.52 -5.72 -50.16
N ARG A 608 -57.53 -4.52 -50.74
CA ARG A 608 -56.34 -3.96 -51.42
C ARG A 608 -56.09 -2.50 -51.03
N LYS A 609 -55.04 -2.26 -50.23
CA LYS A 609 -54.62 -0.93 -49.80
C LYS A 609 -53.59 -0.32 -50.76
N ARG A 610 -53.64 0.99 -51.00
CA ARG A 610 -52.64 1.75 -51.77
C ARG A 610 -52.23 3.01 -51.00
N PHE A 611 -50.97 3.40 -51.12
CA PHE A 611 -50.50 4.69 -50.62
C PHE A 611 -50.95 5.81 -51.57
N ARG A 612 -51.60 6.83 -51.02
CA ARG A 612 -51.84 8.09 -51.70
C ARG A 612 -50.97 9.16 -51.05
N ALA A 613 -50.20 9.87 -51.88
CA ALA A 613 -49.56 11.11 -51.47
C ALA A 613 -50.68 12.15 -51.26
N VAL A 614 -50.83 12.63 -50.03
CA VAL A 614 -51.76 13.69 -49.69
C VAL A 614 -50.99 15.01 -49.80
N THR A 615 -51.11 15.67 -50.95
CA THR A 615 -50.87 17.11 -51.04
C THR A 615 -52.11 17.83 -50.47
N GLU A 616 -51.93 18.99 -49.84
CA GLU A 616 -52.93 19.76 -49.07
C GLU A 616 -54.37 19.83 -49.65
N PRO A 617 -55.39 20.09 -48.81
CA PRO A 617 -56.81 19.86 -49.14
C PRO A 617 -57.36 20.82 -50.20
N ASP A 618 -58.10 20.27 -51.18
CA ASP A 618 -58.93 20.98 -52.15
C ASP A 618 -60.17 21.61 -51.48
N TRP A 619 -60.03 22.80 -50.87
CA TRP A 619 -61.19 23.60 -50.39
C TRP A 619 -61.55 24.79 -51.29
N PHE A 620 -60.98 24.91 -52.50
CA PHE A 620 -61.23 26.06 -53.39
C PHE A 620 -62.00 25.78 -54.69
N ALA A 621 -62.57 24.58 -54.88
CA ALA A 621 -63.33 24.24 -56.10
C ALA A 621 -64.86 24.12 -55.91
N ALA A 622 -65.43 24.73 -54.85
CA ALA A 622 -66.88 24.80 -54.64
C ALA A 622 -67.33 26.23 -54.31
N ALA A 623 -66.99 27.20 -55.18
CA ALA A 623 -67.66 28.49 -55.27
C ALA A 623 -67.37 29.15 -56.63
N ILE A 624 -68.11 28.73 -57.66
CA ILE A 624 -68.83 29.53 -58.68
C ILE A 624 -69.83 28.58 -59.34
#